data_AF-A0A842NP81-F1
#
_entry.id   AF-A0A842NP81-F1
#
_cell.length_a   1.000
_cell.length_b   1.000
_cell.length_c   1.000
_cell.angle_alpha   90.00
_cell.angle_beta   90.00
_cell.angle_gamma   90.00
#
_symmetry.space_group_name_H-M   'P 1'
#
loop_
_entity.id
_entity.type
_entity.pdbx_description
1 polymer ?
#
loop_
_entity_poly.entity_id
_entity_poly.type
_entity_poly.pdbx_seq_one_letter_code
_entity_poly.pdbx_strand_id
1 'polypeptide(L)'
;MKFQLRHQISLVIGIIIAVVDFMVFFHSGFFVPILFIALTIAWMQFWIDYFQETQRQKEIEERFPEFVRNLTSSIKSGMPISRAII
;
A
#
# COMPACT_ATOMS: atom_id res chain seq x y z
N MET A 1 2.10 -10.76 -4.45
CA MET A 1 1.99 -9.30 -4.64
C MET A 1 0.89 -9.01 -5.64
N LYS A 2 -0.34 -8.75 -5.18
CA LYS A 2 -1.39 -8.26 -6.08
C LYS A 2 -1.08 -6.79 -6.32
N PHE A 3 -0.57 -6.45 -7.49
CA PHE A 3 -0.45 -5.06 -7.94
C PHE A 3 -1.83 -4.42 -7.78
N GLN A 4 -2.01 -3.62 -6.73
CA GLN A 4 -3.26 -2.88 -6.58
C GLN A 4 -3.34 -1.90 -7.76
N LEU A 5 -4.48 -1.85 -8.44
CA LEU A 5 -4.73 -0.94 -9.57
C LEU A 5 -4.29 0.52 -9.26
N ARG A 6 -4.36 0.92 -7.99
CA ARG A 6 -3.87 2.23 -7.49
C ARG A 6 -2.39 2.48 -7.75
N HIS A 7 -1.53 1.47 -7.69
CA HIS A 7 -0.09 1.62 -7.90
C HIS A 7 0.26 1.81 -9.38
N GLN A 8 -0.50 1.16 -10.27
CA GLN A 8 -0.37 1.37 -11.71
C GLN A 8 -0.84 2.77 -12.11
N ILE A 9 -1.90 3.28 -11.49
CA ILE A 9 -2.41 4.63 -11.75
C ILE A 9 -1.39 5.70 -11.34
N SER A 10 -0.80 5.61 -10.14
CA SER A 10 0.21 6.58 -9.69
C SER A 10 1.48 6.57 -10.56
N LEU A 11 1.90 5.37 -11.00
CA LEU A 11 3.07 5.22 -11.87
C LEU A 11 2.80 5.78 -13.27
N VAL A 12 1.61 5.53 -13.83
CA VAL A 12 1.19 6.11 -15.11
C VAL A 12 1.09 7.64 -15.03
N ILE A 13 0.52 8.18 -13.94
CA ILE A 13 0.44 9.63 -13.73
C ILE A 13 1.84 10.24 -13.61
N GLY A 14 2.75 9.63 -12.85
CA GLY A 14 4.13 10.10 -12.72
C GLY A 14 4.88 10.12 -14.07
N ILE A 15 4.69 9.09 -14.90
CA ILE A 15 5.26 9.03 -16.25
C ILE A 15 4.68 10.12 -17.15
N ILE A 16 3.36 10.33 -17.13
CA ILE A 16 2.71 11.38 -17.94
C ILE A 16 3.24 12.76 -17.55
N ILE A 17 3.35 13.05 -16.25
CA ILE A 17 3.89 14.33 -15.77
C ILE A 17 5.34 14.52 -16.22
N ALA A 18 6.19 13.48 -16.10
CA ALA A 18 7.58 13.55 -16.53
C ALA A 18 7.72 13.77 -18.06
N VAL A 19 6.87 13.14 -18.86
CA VAL A 19 6.87 13.30 -20.33
C VAL A 19 6.41 14.70 -20.73
N VAL A 20 5.35 15.23 -20.09
CA VAL A 20 4.85 16.59 -20.34
C VAL A 20 5.89 17.63 -19.95
N ASP A 21 6.55 17.45 -18.80
CA ASP A 21 7.63 18.35 -18.34
C ASP A 21 8.81 18.33 -19.32
N PHE A 22 9.19 17.15 -19.81
CA PHE A 22 10.23 17.00 -20.82
C PHE A 22 9.87 17.65 -22.16
N MET A 23 8.62 17.61 -22.61
CA MET A 23 8.22 18.25 -23.87
C MET A 23 8.10 19.78 -23.76
N VAL A 24 7.63 20.30 -22.62
CA VAL A 24 7.28 21.72 -22.49
C VAL A 24 8.41 22.56 -21.88
N PHE A 25 9.15 22.01 -20.93
CA PHE A 25 10.10 22.78 -20.11
C PHE A 25 11.58 22.51 -20.42
N PHE A 26 11.93 21.69 -21.43
CA PHE A 26 13.31 21.28 -21.76
C PHE A 26 14.36 22.41 -21.91
N HIS A 27 13.93 23.67 -22.08
CA HIS A 27 14.80 24.85 -22.19
C HIS A 27 14.57 25.92 -21.12
N SER A 28 13.72 25.65 -20.14
CA SER A 28 13.31 26.58 -19.09
C SER A 28 13.91 26.19 -17.75
N GLY A 29 14.32 27.18 -16.94
CA GLY A 29 14.85 26.95 -15.59
C GLY A 29 13.89 26.24 -14.63
N PHE A 30 12.61 26.11 -14.99
CA PHE A 30 11.59 25.41 -14.22
C PHE A 30 11.56 23.89 -14.44
N PHE A 31 12.31 23.35 -15.40
CA PHE A 31 12.38 21.91 -15.66
C PHE A 31 12.85 21.10 -14.44
N VAL A 32 13.96 21.53 -13.83
CA VAL A 32 14.57 20.84 -12.68
C VAL A 32 13.60 20.72 -11.48
N PRO A 33 12.94 21.79 -11.00
CA PRO A 33 12.01 21.67 -9.89
C PRO A 33 10.77 20.83 -10.21
N ILE A 34 10.22 20.90 -11.43
CA ILE A 34 9.03 20.11 -11.80
C ILE A 34 9.38 18.63 -11.89
N LEU A 35 10.53 18.29 -12.48
CA LEU A 35 11.03 16.92 -12.53
C LEU A 35 11.25 16.34 -11.12
N PHE A 36 11.73 17.14 -10.18
CA PHE A 36 11.89 16.75 -8.78
C PHE A 36 10.54 16.47 -8.10
N ILE A 37 9.52 17.27 -8.38
CA ILE A 37 8.15 17.07 -7.89
C ILE A 37 7.56 15.79 -8.48
N ALA A 38 7.71 15.56 -9.79
CA ALA A 38 7.23 14.36 -10.47
C ALA A 38 7.86 13.09 -9.87
N LEU A 39 9.18 13.11 -9.64
CA LEU A 39 9.90 12.01 -9.02
C LEU A 39 9.44 11.78 -7.57
N THR A 40 9.23 12.85 -6.81
CA THR A 40 8.75 12.77 -5.42
C THR A 40 7.35 12.14 -5.38
N ILE A 41 6.44 12.53 -6.27
CA ILE A 41 5.09 11.96 -6.34
C ILE A 41 5.15 10.47 -6.70
N ALA A 42 5.99 10.09 -7.67
CA ALA A 42 6.17 8.69 -8.05
C ALA A 42 6.74 7.85 -6.90
N TRP A 43 7.73 8.38 -6.17
CA TRP A 43 8.36 7.71 -5.03
C TRP A 43 7.47 7.65 -3.79
N MET A 44 6.61 8.64 -3.57
CA MET A 44 5.74 8.73 -2.40
C MET A 44 4.76 7.56 -2.30
N GLN A 45 4.25 7.05 -3.43
CA GLN A 45 3.34 5.91 -3.43
C GLN A 45 3.97 4.65 -2.81
N PHE A 46 5.26 4.42 -3.07
CA PHE A 46 5.98 3.29 -2.49
C PHE A 46 5.98 3.33 -0.96
N TRP A 47 6.21 4.52 -0.39
CA TRP A 47 6.15 4.71 1.06
C TRP A 47 4.76 4.48 1.63
N ILE A 48 3.72 5.00 0.99
CA ILE A 48 2.33 4.82 1.44
C ILE A 48 1.99 3.33 1.54
N ASP A 49 2.32 2.56 0.51
CA ASP A 49 2.06 1.13 0.48
C ASP A 49 2.85 0.38 1.56
N TYR A 50 4.12 0.75 1.77
CA TYR A 50 4.93 0.18 2.83
C TYR A 50 4.31 0.41 4.21
N PHE A 51 3.85 1.64 4.49
CA PHE A 51 3.20 1.96 5.77
C PHE A 51 1.85 1.25 5.93
N GLN A 52 1.04 1.17 4.88
CA GLN A 52 -0.25 0.47 4.93
C GLN A 52 -0.08 -1.02 5.18
N GLU A 53 0.85 -1.67 4.49
CA GLU A 53 1.11 -3.10 4.69
C GLU A 53 1.68 -3.37 6.09
N THR A 54 2.56 -2.48 6.58
CA THR A 54 3.10 -2.57 7.95
C THR A 54 1.98 -2.45 8.99
N GLN A 55 1.07 -1.49 8.82
CA GLN A 55 -0.09 -1.34 9.72
C GLN A 55 -1.00 -2.57 9.67
N ARG A 56 -1.28 -3.10 8.47
CA ARG A 56 -2.09 -4.31 8.28
C ARG A 56 -1.47 -5.52 8.98
N GLN A 57 -0.16 -5.72 8.86
CA GLN A 57 0.54 -6.81 9.53
C GLN A 57 0.50 -6.65 11.05
N LYS A 58 0.72 -5.44 11.55
CA LYS A 58 0.63 -5.15 12.98
C LYS A 58 -0.75 -5.42 13.55
N GLU A 59 -1.81 -5.03 12.85
CA GLU A 59 -3.19 -5.33 13.25
C GLU A 59 -3.47 -6.83 13.30
N ILE A 60 -2.95 -7.60 12.34
CA ILE A 60 -3.06 -9.06 12.34
C ILE A 60 -2.33 -9.64 13.55
N GLU A 61 -1.10 -9.21 13.82
CA GLU A 61 -0.31 -9.67 14.98
C GLU A 61 -0.99 -9.37 16.31
N GLU A 62 -1.60 -8.18 16.46
CA GLU A 62 -2.31 -7.80 17.67
C GLU A 62 -3.59 -8.63 17.89
N ARG A 63 -4.32 -8.93 16.81
CA ARG A 63 -5.57 -9.70 16.89
C ARG A 63 -5.37 -11.22 16.93
N PHE A 64 -4.22 -11.72 16.47
CA PHE A 64 -3.97 -13.15 16.36
C PHE A 64 -4.01 -13.90 17.71
N PRO A 65 -3.41 -13.41 18.81
CA PRO A 65 -3.52 -14.05 20.12
C PRO A 65 -4.96 -14.13 20.63
N GLU A 66 -5.74 -13.07 20.41
CA GLU A 66 -7.15 -13.04 20.81
C GLU A 66 -7.98 -14.03 19.99
N PHE A 67 -7.74 -14.11 18.68
CA PHE A 67 -8.33 -15.12 17.81
C PHE A 67 -8.03 -16.55 18.31
N VAL A 68 -6.77 -16.86 18.62
CA VAL A 68 -6.37 -18.18 19.12
C VAL A 68 -7.03 -18.50 20.47
N ARG A 69 -7.13 -17.51 21.37
CA ARG A 69 -7.82 -17.67 22.66
C ARG A 69 -9.31 -17.98 22.46
N ASN A 70 -9.98 -17.25 21.58
CA ASN A 70 -11.40 -17.44 21.28
C ASN A 70 -11.64 -18.81 20.61
N LEU A 71 -10.80 -19.17 19.63
CA LEU A 71 -10.85 -20.45 18.95
C LEU A 71 -10.70 -21.63 19.93
N THR A 72 -9.69 -21.56 20.79
CA THR A 72 -9.44 -22.60 21.80
C THR A 72 -10.61 -22.73 22.78
N SER A 73 -11.22 -21.60 23.15
CA SER A 73 -12.36 -21.57 24.07
C SER A 73 -13.62 -22.16 23.44
N SER A 74 -13.90 -21.85 22.18
CA SER A 74 -15.01 -22.42 21.40
C SER A 74 -14.84 -23.93 21.13
N ILE A 75 -13.62 -24.39 20.87
CA ILE A 75 -13.35 -25.83 20.72
C ILE A 75 -13.56 -26.55 22.06
N LYS A 76 -13.10 -25.96 23.18
CA LYS A 76 -13.30 -26.51 24.53
C LYS A 76 -14.78 -26.58 24.94
N SER A 77 -15.64 -25.70 24.42
CA SER A 77 -17.09 -25.76 24.65
C SER A 77 -17.82 -26.79 23.79
N GLY A 78 -17.09 -27.56 22.97
CA GLY A 78 -17.62 -28.62 22.12
C GLY A 78 -18.04 -28.14 20.72
N MET A 79 -17.72 -26.90 20.33
CA MET A 79 -18.00 -26.40 18.99
C MET A 79 -17.05 -27.05 17.97
N PRO A 80 -17.56 -27.56 16.83
CA PRO A 80 -16.71 -28.02 15.74
C PRO A 80 -15.81 -26.89 15.23
N ILE A 81 -14.54 -27.20 14.93
CA ILE A 81 -13.53 -26.23 14.47
C ILE A 81 -14.02 -25.39 13.29
N SER A 82 -14.74 -26.00 12.35
CA SER A 82 -15.31 -25.31 11.19
C SER A 82 -16.31 -24.20 11.53
N ARG A 83 -17.00 -24.30 12.68
CA ARG A 83 -17.91 -23.26 13.18
C ARG A 83 -17.22 -22.24 14.07
N ALA A 84 -16.05 -22.57 14.61
CA ALA A 84 -15.30 -21.71 15.53
C ALA A 84 -14.33 -20.74 14.82
N ILE A 85 -14.06 -20.95 13.53
CA ILE A 85 -13.19 -20.10 12.68
C ILE A 85 -13.98 -18.97 11.99
N ILE A 86 -15.31 -19.08 11.89
CA ILE A 86 -16.21 -18.07 11.31
C ILE A 86 -16.40 -16.93 12.31
#